data_AF-A0A150G0C0-F1
#
_entry.id   AF-A0A150G0C0-F1
#
_cell.length_a   1.000
_cell.length_b   1.000
_cell.length_c   1.000
_cell.angle_alpha   90.00
_cell.angle_beta   90.00
_cell.angle_gamma   90.00
#
_symmetry.space_group_name_H-M   'P 1'
#
loop_
_entity.id
_entity.type
_entity.pdbx_description
1 polymer ?
#
loop_
_entity_poly.entity_id
_entity_poly.type
_entity_poly.pdbx_seq_one_letter_code
_entity_poly.pdbx_strand_id
1 'polypeptide(L)'
;MVGFGGLARDHRDLLRNMKYMVVRYTKHYHKMQGQELLTDLFNDGEVQKVLQISDLLREYLLNEDSENAGLYTDEERDELLWRLFEHMVLGGSCSQFEDKLEPYVETSKRLYKELVRAQKDPGSGKIQVASVVYKVNAVCAESGPMALYPTSSRQNFFYAAIDPTQRLVKLLYHAYVPYW
;
A
#
# COMPACT_ATOMS: atom_id res chain seq x y z
N MET A 1 53.48 16.40 30.20
CA MET A 1 53.82 15.94 31.56
C MET A 1 52.66 16.31 32.47
N VAL A 2 52.37 15.45 33.45
CA VAL A 2 51.27 15.51 34.45
C VAL A 2 49.93 14.96 33.96
N GLY A 3 49.37 14.02 34.73
CA GLY A 3 48.15 13.27 34.43
C GLY A 3 47.31 12.96 35.68
N PHE A 4 46.50 11.90 35.53
CA PHE A 4 45.65 11.17 36.49
C PHE A 4 44.38 11.84 37.06
N GLY A 5 43.28 11.08 37.01
CA GLY A 5 42.04 11.30 37.77
C GLY A 5 40.91 10.41 37.25
N GLY A 6 40.69 9.27 37.89
CA GLY A 6 39.77 8.22 37.45
C GLY A 6 38.31 8.36 37.89
N LEU A 7 37.50 7.46 37.29
CA LEU A 7 36.18 6.95 37.65
C LEU A 7 35.04 7.94 37.98
N ALA A 8 34.07 7.99 37.06
CA ALA A 8 32.67 7.77 37.40
C ALA A 8 32.03 6.93 36.29
N ARG A 9 31.65 5.68 36.61
CA ARG A 9 30.63 4.95 35.85
C ARG A 9 29.32 5.67 36.14
N ASP A 10 28.80 6.41 35.17
CA ASP A 10 27.43 6.91 35.26
C ASP A 10 26.53 6.16 34.28
N HIS A 11 25.43 5.68 34.85
CA HIS A 11 24.37 4.93 34.21
C HIS A 11 23.57 5.87 33.31
N ARG A 12 23.73 5.71 31.98
CA ARG A 12 22.75 5.98 30.89
C ARG A 12 23.51 6.34 29.60
N ASP A 13 24.22 5.38 29.04
CA ASP A 13 24.76 5.51 27.69
C ASP A 13 23.68 5.05 26.68
N LEU A 14 22.58 5.82 26.59
CA LEU A 14 21.52 5.62 25.58
C LEU A 14 22.01 5.90 24.14
N LEU A 15 23.29 6.29 24.00
CA LEU A 15 23.89 6.74 22.75
C LEU A 15 24.81 5.69 22.12
N ARG A 16 25.15 4.61 22.85
CA ARG A 16 25.87 3.46 22.26
C ARG A 16 24.92 2.75 21.30
N ASN A 17 25.01 3.10 20.03
CA ASN A 17 24.24 2.63 18.86
C ASN A 17 23.10 3.55 18.39
N MET A 18 22.89 4.73 18.99
CA MET A 18 21.93 5.68 18.47
C MET A 18 22.54 6.43 17.27
N LYS A 19 22.11 6.10 16.05
CA LYS A 19 22.40 6.91 14.87
C LYS A 19 21.50 8.13 14.92
N TYR A 20 22.08 9.31 15.17
CA TYR A 20 21.36 10.58 15.11
C TYR A 20 21.91 11.43 13.97
N MET A 21 21.02 12.16 13.31
CA MET A 21 21.38 13.15 12.31
C MET A 21 21.27 14.54 12.94
N VAL A 22 22.35 15.31 12.90
CA VAL A 22 22.33 16.70 13.38
C VAL A 22 21.91 17.60 12.23
N VAL A 23 20.68 18.08 12.25
CA VAL A 23 20.18 19.06 11.29
C VAL A 23 20.36 20.46 11.88
N ARG A 24 21.08 21.33 11.19
CA ARG A 24 21.41 22.68 11.67
C ARG A 24 20.39 23.68 11.13
N TYR A 25 19.45 24.08 11.97
CA TYR A 25 18.44 25.08 11.60
C TYR A 25 19.04 26.49 11.53
N THR A 26 18.72 27.22 10.47
CA THR A 26 19.15 28.62 10.27
C THR A 26 18.12 29.64 10.77
N LYS A 27 16.87 29.21 11.01
CA LYS A 27 15.80 30.07 11.54
C LYS A 27 15.74 30.03 13.08
N HIS A 28 15.39 31.15 13.70
CA HIS A 28 15.37 31.29 15.17
C HIS A 28 14.16 30.58 15.78
N TYR A 29 14.40 29.44 16.45
CA TYR A 29 13.37 28.54 17.01
C TYR A 29 12.36 29.21 17.95
N HIS A 30 12.76 30.26 18.67
CA HIS A 30 11.94 30.92 19.70
C HIS A 30 10.81 31.80 19.13
N LYS A 31 10.68 31.89 17.80
CA LYS A 31 9.65 32.71 17.13
C LYS A 31 8.68 31.91 16.26
N MET A 32 8.82 30.59 16.19
CA MET A 32 7.94 29.73 15.39
C MET A 32 6.83 29.12 16.24
N GLN A 33 5.63 29.01 15.69
CA GLN A 33 4.59 28.16 16.27
C GLN A 33 4.98 26.68 16.09
N GLY A 34 4.56 25.80 17.02
CA GLY A 34 4.92 24.38 16.99
C GLY A 34 4.56 23.69 15.66
N GLN A 35 3.45 24.09 15.03
CA GLN A 35 3.04 23.57 13.72
C GLN A 35 3.95 24.03 12.57
N GLU A 36 4.47 25.25 12.61
CA GLU A 36 5.39 25.78 11.59
C GLU A 36 6.76 25.09 11.67
N LEU A 37 7.23 24.79 12.88
CA LEU A 37 8.46 24.03 13.10
C LEU A 37 8.35 22.61 12.52
N LEU A 38 7.25 21.92 12.79
CA LEU A 38 7.00 20.58 12.26
C LEU A 38 6.88 20.60 10.73
N THR A 39 6.19 21.61 10.19
CA THR A 39 6.01 21.76 8.74
C THR A 39 7.35 22.01 8.03
N ASP A 40 8.19 22.91 8.56
CA ASP A 40 9.52 23.16 8.00
C ASP A 40 10.42 21.91 8.13
N LEU A 41 10.29 21.13 9.22
CA LEU A 41 11.10 19.93 9.47
C LEU A 41 10.73 18.79 8.51
N PHE A 42 9.44 18.53 8.31
CA PHE A 42 8.97 17.48 7.39
C PHE A 42 9.13 17.84 5.91
N ASN A 43 9.37 19.12 5.60
CA ASN A 43 9.67 19.58 4.25
C ASN A 43 11.17 19.67 3.94
N ASP A 44 12.05 19.38 4.92
CA ASP A 44 13.49 19.35 4.69
C ASP A 44 13.90 18.11 3.87
N GLY A 45 14.62 18.34 2.78
CA GLY A 45 14.99 17.28 1.83
C GLY A 45 15.92 16.21 2.38
N GLU A 46 16.68 16.47 3.45
CA GLU A 46 17.48 15.45 4.14
C GLU A 46 16.64 14.69 5.17
N VAL A 47 15.67 15.35 5.81
CA VAL A 47 14.69 14.69 6.70
C VAL A 47 13.76 13.76 5.90
N GLN A 48 13.33 14.18 4.71
CA GLN A 48 12.52 13.35 3.81
C GLN A 48 13.28 12.12 3.28
N LYS A 49 14.61 12.19 3.18
CA LYS A 49 15.44 11.02 2.83
C LYS A 49 15.50 9.98 3.95
N VAL A 50 15.18 10.37 5.19
CA VAL A 50 15.20 9.49 6.37
C VAL A 50 13.79 9.01 6.73
N LEU A 51 12.75 9.81 6.44
CA LEU A 51 11.34 9.45 6.63
C LEU A 51 10.77 8.76 5.38
N GLN A 52 10.98 7.46 5.27
CA GLN A 52 10.57 6.63 4.14
C GLN A 52 9.08 6.21 4.25
N ILE A 53 8.32 6.20 3.14
CA ILE A 53 7.03 5.49 3.04
C ILE A 53 7.32 3.99 3.05
N SER A 54 7.68 3.44 4.20
CA SER A 54 7.85 2.00 4.36
C SER A 54 6.60 1.36 4.94
N ASP A 55 5.96 1.96 5.95
CA ASP A 55 5.15 1.17 6.87
C ASP A 55 3.68 1.61 7.02
N LEU A 56 3.34 2.90 6.96
CA LEU A 56 1.98 3.36 7.31
C LEU A 56 0.87 2.88 6.37
N LEU A 57 1.12 2.85 5.05
CA LEU A 57 0.12 2.39 4.08
C LEU A 57 -0.09 0.87 4.17
N ARG A 58 0.99 0.10 4.39
CA ARG A 58 0.90 -1.34 4.57
C ARG A 58 0.32 -1.69 5.93
N GLU A 59 0.69 -0.96 6.97
CA GLU A 59 0.10 -1.03 8.30
C GLU A 59 -1.41 -0.78 8.20
N TYR A 60 -1.85 0.27 7.53
CA TYR A 60 -3.26 0.52 7.29
C TYR A 60 -3.98 -0.66 6.58
N LEU A 61 -3.36 -1.29 5.57
CA LEU A 61 -3.97 -2.40 4.84
C LEU A 61 -3.97 -3.74 5.59
N LEU A 62 -2.95 -3.96 6.43
CA LEU A 62 -2.67 -5.26 7.06
C LEU A 62 -3.03 -5.30 8.55
N ASN A 63 -3.05 -4.17 9.24
CA ASN A 63 -3.37 -4.04 10.66
C ASN A 63 -4.76 -3.44 10.84
N GLU A 64 -5.71 -4.29 11.22
CA GLU A 64 -7.11 -3.90 11.50
C GLU A 64 -7.22 -2.97 12.72
N ASP A 65 -6.22 -2.95 13.60
CA ASP A 65 -6.16 -2.08 14.77
C ASP A 65 -5.38 -0.78 14.52
N SER A 66 -4.99 -0.49 13.27
CA SER A 66 -4.28 0.74 12.96
C SER A 66 -5.14 1.97 13.27
N GLU A 67 -4.50 3.09 13.67
CA GLU A 67 -5.20 4.35 13.91
C GLU A 67 -6.00 4.83 12.69
N ASN A 68 -5.63 4.34 11.50
CA ASN A 68 -6.22 4.68 10.22
C ASN A 68 -7.24 3.64 9.72
N ALA A 69 -7.51 2.54 10.43
CA ALA A 69 -8.32 1.42 9.93
C ALA A 69 -9.73 1.82 9.45
N GLY A 70 -10.28 2.91 9.99
CA GLY A 70 -11.59 3.47 9.61
C GLY A 70 -11.57 4.51 8.49
N LEU A 71 -10.47 4.69 7.75
CA LEU A 71 -10.39 5.68 6.66
C LEU A 71 -11.36 5.39 5.50
N TYR A 72 -11.66 4.12 5.25
CA TYR A 72 -12.63 3.67 4.25
C TYR A 72 -13.58 2.65 4.85
N THR A 73 -14.84 2.71 4.44
CA THR A 73 -15.89 1.76 4.84
C THR A 73 -15.68 0.38 4.23
N ASP A 74 -16.30 -0.65 4.80
CA ASP A 74 -16.21 -2.01 4.26
C ASP A 74 -16.81 -2.09 2.85
N GLU A 75 -17.86 -1.31 2.56
CA GLU A 75 -18.46 -1.21 1.23
C GLU A 75 -17.49 -0.60 0.21
N GLU A 76 -16.75 0.45 0.58
CA GLU A 76 -15.71 1.04 -0.28
C GLU A 76 -14.55 0.05 -0.49
N ARG A 77 -14.20 -0.73 0.55
CA ARG A 77 -13.16 -1.75 0.46
C ARG A 77 -13.57 -2.95 -0.39
N ASP A 78 -14.87 -3.17 -0.57
CA ASP A 78 -15.42 -4.20 -1.45
C ASP A 78 -15.47 -3.79 -2.93
N GLU A 79 -15.26 -2.51 -3.24
CA GLU A 79 -15.17 -2.06 -4.63
C GLU A 79 -13.97 -2.69 -5.35
N LEU A 80 -14.16 -3.08 -6.61
CA LEU A 80 -13.10 -3.67 -7.44
C LEU A 80 -11.86 -2.78 -7.50
N LEU A 81 -12.03 -1.47 -7.64
CA LEU A 81 -10.91 -0.54 -7.75
C LEU A 81 -10.05 -0.54 -6.47
N TRP A 82 -10.70 -0.61 -5.30
CA TRP A 82 -10.01 -0.76 -4.02
C TRP A 82 -9.23 -2.07 -3.96
N ARG A 83 -9.87 -3.19 -4.33
CA ARG A 83 -9.22 -4.51 -4.31
C ARG A 83 -7.99 -4.55 -5.23
N LEU A 84 -8.07 -3.96 -6.43
CA LEU A 84 -6.92 -3.85 -7.32
C LEU A 84 -5.80 -3.01 -6.69
N PHE A 85 -6.15 -1.89 -6.06
CA PHE A 85 -5.20 -1.03 -5.35
C PHE A 85 -4.50 -1.76 -4.20
N GLU A 86 -5.25 -2.44 -3.33
CA GLU A 86 -4.70 -3.28 -2.27
C GLU A 86 -3.71 -4.30 -2.83
N HIS A 87 -4.05 -4.98 -3.94
CA HIS A 87 -3.15 -5.93 -4.58
C HIS A 87 -1.88 -5.27 -5.15
N MET A 88 -1.97 -4.07 -5.71
CA MET A 88 -0.79 -3.37 -6.23
C MET A 88 0.15 -2.94 -5.09
N VAL A 89 -0.40 -2.45 -3.97
CA VAL A 89 0.39 -2.01 -2.80
C VAL A 89 1.05 -3.19 -2.11
N LEU A 90 0.30 -4.26 -1.84
CA LEU A 90 0.83 -5.45 -1.18
C LEU A 90 1.84 -6.20 -2.07
N GLY A 91 1.64 -6.16 -3.40
CA GLY A 91 2.61 -6.66 -4.36
C GLY A 91 2.78 -8.18 -4.34
N GLY A 92 3.85 -8.69 -4.95
CA GLY A 92 4.26 -10.10 -4.93
C GLY A 92 5.66 -10.26 -4.33
N SER A 93 6.23 -11.46 -4.41
CA SER A 93 7.53 -11.78 -3.80
C SER A 93 8.73 -11.01 -4.37
N CYS A 94 8.61 -10.47 -5.58
CA CYS A 94 9.62 -9.62 -6.21
C CYS A 94 9.19 -8.14 -6.32
N SER A 95 8.22 -7.70 -5.51
CA SER A 95 7.74 -6.32 -5.59
C SER A 95 8.79 -5.32 -5.11
N GLN A 96 9.01 -4.30 -5.94
CA GLN A 96 9.78 -3.13 -5.57
C GLN A 96 8.86 -2.16 -4.83
N PHE A 97 9.34 -1.64 -3.70
CA PHE A 97 8.63 -0.68 -2.91
C PHE A 97 8.67 0.69 -3.61
N GLU A 98 7.53 1.39 -3.60
CA GLU A 98 7.44 2.75 -4.10
C GLU A 98 7.37 3.71 -2.92
N ASP A 99 8.17 4.77 -2.95
CA ASP A 99 8.16 5.84 -1.93
C ASP A 99 7.02 6.84 -2.14
N LYS A 100 6.12 6.58 -3.11
CA LYS A 100 5.01 7.45 -3.50
C LYS A 100 3.74 6.64 -3.72
N LEU A 101 2.58 7.25 -3.47
CA LEU A 101 1.27 6.59 -3.63
C LEU A 101 0.83 6.54 -5.10
N GLU A 102 1.20 7.56 -5.88
CA GLU A 102 0.74 7.76 -7.25
C GLU A 102 0.97 6.55 -8.18
N PRO A 103 2.12 5.86 -8.17
CA PRO A 103 2.33 4.68 -9.02
C PRO A 103 1.32 3.56 -8.78
N TYR A 104 0.96 3.30 -7.52
CA TYR A 104 -0.04 2.29 -7.16
C TYR A 104 -1.43 2.70 -7.64
N VAL A 105 -1.81 3.96 -7.43
CA VAL A 105 -3.12 4.50 -7.83
C VAL A 105 -3.29 4.45 -9.35
N GLU A 106 -2.31 4.93 -10.10
CA GLU A 106 -2.39 4.99 -11.56
C GLU A 106 -2.36 3.60 -12.20
N THR A 107 -1.56 2.68 -11.66
CA THR A 107 -1.54 1.29 -12.12
C THR A 107 -2.88 0.59 -11.87
N SER A 108 -3.49 0.82 -10.70
CA SER A 108 -4.79 0.25 -10.34
C SER A 108 -5.92 0.78 -11.23
N LYS A 109 -5.92 2.10 -11.50
CA LYS A 109 -6.86 2.71 -12.45
C LYS A 109 -6.69 2.17 -13.86
N ARG A 110 -5.46 1.97 -14.31
CA ARG A 110 -5.17 1.39 -15.62
C ARG A 110 -5.70 -0.03 -15.70
N LEU A 111 -5.39 -0.87 -14.71
CA LEU A 111 -5.86 -2.25 -14.64
C LEU A 111 -7.39 -2.35 -14.58
N TYR A 112 -8.04 -1.47 -13.82
CA TYR A 112 -9.50 -1.37 -13.79
C TYR A 112 -10.08 -1.09 -15.18
N LYS A 113 -9.56 -0.08 -15.89
CA LYS A 113 -10.01 0.28 -17.25
C LYS A 113 -9.74 -0.83 -18.28
N GLU A 114 -8.68 -1.61 -18.09
CA GLU A 114 -8.41 -2.78 -18.93
C GLU A 114 -9.37 -3.93 -18.64
N LEU A 115 -9.80 -4.12 -17.39
CA LEU A 115 -10.71 -5.20 -17.00
C LEU A 115 -12.17 -4.92 -17.37
N VAL A 116 -12.67 -3.71 -17.11
CA VAL A 116 -14.09 -3.40 -17.26
C VAL A 116 -14.36 -2.47 -18.42
N ARG A 117 -15.50 -2.65 -19.06
CA ARG A 117 -16.00 -1.74 -20.10
C ARG A 117 -16.98 -0.74 -19.49
N ALA A 118 -16.81 0.54 -19.79
CA ALA A 118 -17.83 1.55 -19.55
C ALA A 118 -18.76 1.67 -20.78
N GLN A 119 -20.04 1.92 -20.54
CA GLN A 119 -21.01 2.21 -21.59
C GLN A 119 -21.98 3.28 -21.14
N LYS A 120 -22.56 3.99 -22.11
CA LYS A 120 -23.68 4.89 -21.84
C LYS A 120 -24.97 4.08 -21.81
N ASP A 121 -25.70 4.18 -20.72
CA ASP A 121 -27.01 3.58 -20.59
C ASP A 121 -27.99 4.24 -21.59
N PRO A 122 -28.66 3.47 -22.48
CA PRO A 122 -29.52 4.05 -23.51
C PRO A 122 -30.76 4.78 -22.96
N GLY A 123 -31.27 4.39 -21.79
CA GLY A 123 -32.46 4.98 -21.19
C GLY A 123 -32.18 6.26 -20.41
N SER A 124 -31.17 6.23 -19.55
CA SER A 124 -30.82 7.33 -18.65
C SER A 124 -29.74 8.27 -19.21
N GLY A 125 -28.99 7.82 -20.21
CA GLY A 125 -27.85 8.55 -20.76
C GLY A 125 -26.64 8.65 -19.83
N LYS A 126 -26.65 7.98 -18.67
CA LYS A 126 -25.53 7.98 -17.72
C LYS A 126 -24.47 6.94 -18.10
N ILE A 127 -23.22 7.19 -17.75
CA ILE A 127 -22.15 6.20 -17.93
C ILE A 127 -22.27 5.17 -16.81
N GLN A 128 -22.23 3.89 -17.18
CA GLN A 128 -22.25 2.76 -16.26
C GLN A 128 -21.22 1.71 -16.68
N VAL A 129 -20.83 0.86 -15.74
CA VAL A 129 -19.98 -0.29 -16.03
C VAL A 129 -20.84 -1.37 -16.69
N ALA A 130 -20.43 -1.81 -17.89
CA ALA A 130 -21.11 -2.85 -18.66
C ALA A 130 -20.70 -4.27 -18.23
N SER A 131 -19.49 -4.40 -17.70
CA SER A 131 -18.92 -5.68 -17.30
C SER A 131 -19.39 -6.07 -15.89
N VAL A 132 -19.63 -7.36 -15.69
CA VAL A 132 -19.84 -7.94 -14.35
C VAL A 132 -18.55 -8.65 -13.94
N VAL A 133 -18.06 -8.37 -12.74
CA VAL A 133 -16.79 -8.92 -12.26
C VAL A 133 -17.05 -9.83 -11.07
N TYR A 134 -16.50 -11.05 -11.15
CA TYR A 134 -16.56 -12.04 -10.08
C TYR A 134 -15.18 -12.28 -9.50
N LYS A 135 -15.08 -12.36 -8.17
CA LYS A 135 -13.94 -12.97 -7.50
C LYS A 135 -14.16 -14.48 -7.44
N VAL A 136 -13.29 -15.24 -8.09
CA VAL A 136 -13.36 -16.69 -8.15
C VAL A 136 -12.65 -17.26 -6.93
N ASN A 137 -13.41 -17.90 -6.04
CA ASN A 137 -12.87 -18.47 -4.80
C ASN A 137 -12.62 -19.99 -4.88
N ALA A 138 -13.25 -20.68 -5.84
CA ALA A 138 -13.11 -22.12 -6.02
C ALA A 138 -13.42 -22.52 -7.46
N VAL A 139 -12.83 -23.64 -7.90
CA VAL A 139 -13.10 -24.28 -9.19
C VAL A 139 -13.35 -25.76 -8.94
N CYS A 140 -14.38 -26.31 -9.58
CA CYS A 140 -14.68 -27.75 -9.55
C CYS A 140 -14.49 -28.34 -10.95
N ALA A 141 -13.67 -29.38 -11.05
CA ALA A 141 -13.55 -30.22 -12.23
C ALA A 141 -14.52 -31.40 -12.12
N GLU A 142 -14.67 -32.18 -13.19
CA GLU A 142 -15.47 -33.42 -13.18
C GLU A 142 -14.97 -34.42 -12.12
N SER A 143 -13.66 -34.39 -11.82
CA SER A 143 -13.01 -35.19 -10.77
C SER A 143 -13.19 -34.64 -9.35
N GLY A 144 -13.84 -33.49 -9.19
CA GLY A 144 -14.09 -32.83 -7.90
C GLY A 144 -13.41 -31.47 -7.75
N PRO A 145 -13.37 -30.93 -6.52
CA PRO A 145 -12.76 -29.64 -6.23
C PRO A 145 -11.28 -29.60 -6.60
N MET A 146 -10.85 -28.50 -7.23
CA MET A 146 -9.46 -28.29 -7.61
C MET A 146 -8.86 -27.11 -6.83
N ALA A 147 -7.62 -27.26 -6.38
CA ALA A 147 -6.90 -26.19 -5.71
C ALA A 147 -6.66 -25.04 -6.70
N LEU A 148 -7.15 -23.84 -6.35
CA LEU A 148 -7.01 -22.66 -7.21
C LEU A 148 -5.61 -22.03 -7.13
N TYR A 149 -4.95 -22.16 -5.98
CA TYR A 149 -3.64 -21.55 -5.71
C TYR A 149 -2.67 -22.59 -5.14
N PRO A 150 -1.36 -22.47 -5.42
CA PRO A 150 -0.35 -23.40 -4.94
C PRO A 150 -0.01 -23.22 -3.44
N THR A 151 -0.23 -22.02 -2.89
CA THR A 151 0.03 -21.68 -1.49
C THR A 151 -1.16 -20.91 -0.91
N SER A 152 -1.27 -20.83 0.42
CA SER A 152 -2.22 -19.92 1.07
C SER A 152 -1.56 -18.56 1.25
N SER A 153 -2.16 -17.52 0.67
CA SER A 153 -1.71 -16.14 0.81
C SER A 153 -2.89 -15.19 0.62
N ARG A 154 -2.92 -14.09 1.40
CA ARG A 154 -3.87 -12.97 1.20
C ARG A 154 -3.75 -12.35 -0.20
N GLN A 155 -2.60 -12.59 -0.82
CA GLN A 155 -2.23 -12.07 -2.11
C GLN A 155 -2.55 -12.99 -3.27
N ASN A 156 -3.22 -14.11 -3.01
CA ASN A 156 -3.88 -14.87 -4.04
C ASN A 156 -5.19 -14.18 -4.44
N PHE A 157 -5.37 -13.98 -5.75
CA PHE A 157 -6.63 -13.47 -6.27
C PHE A 157 -6.90 -13.96 -7.68
N PHE A 158 -8.18 -14.12 -7.99
CA PHE A 158 -8.65 -14.46 -9.31
C PHE A 158 -9.94 -13.70 -9.59
N TYR A 159 -9.89 -12.76 -10.53
CA TYR A 159 -11.04 -12.02 -11.02
C TYR A 159 -11.39 -12.45 -12.44
N ALA A 160 -12.69 -12.68 -12.67
CA ALA A 160 -13.26 -12.91 -13.99
C ALA A 160 -14.21 -11.75 -14.33
N ALA A 161 -13.80 -10.90 -15.26
CA ALA A 161 -14.61 -9.80 -15.78
C ALA A 161 -15.32 -10.25 -17.06
N ILE A 162 -16.65 -10.29 -17.02
CA ILE A 162 -17.49 -10.79 -18.10
C ILE A 162 -18.18 -9.59 -18.77
N ASP A 163 -17.98 -9.44 -20.08
CA ASP A 163 -18.74 -8.54 -20.93
C ASP A 163 -19.70 -9.38 -21.81
N PRO A 164 -20.99 -9.44 -21.47
CA PRO A 164 -21.96 -10.25 -22.21
C PRO A 164 -22.22 -9.69 -23.62
N THR A 165 -22.09 -8.38 -23.81
CA THR A 165 -22.36 -7.71 -25.09
C THR A 165 -21.25 -8.02 -26.09
N GLN A 166 -19.99 -8.01 -25.64
CA GLN A 166 -18.84 -8.37 -26.48
C GLN A 166 -18.55 -9.87 -26.51
N ARG A 167 -19.25 -10.68 -25.70
CA ARG A 167 -18.97 -12.11 -25.50
C ARG A 167 -17.50 -12.35 -25.12
N LEU A 168 -16.98 -11.49 -24.24
CA LEU A 168 -15.58 -11.48 -23.84
C LEU A 168 -15.48 -11.73 -22.33
N VAL A 169 -14.53 -12.58 -21.95
CA VAL A 169 -14.14 -12.78 -20.55
C VAL A 169 -12.68 -12.40 -20.40
N LYS A 170 -12.39 -11.48 -19.49
CA LYS A 170 -11.03 -11.10 -19.10
C LYS A 170 -10.72 -11.69 -17.74
N LEU A 171 -9.60 -12.39 -17.65
CA LEU A 171 -9.16 -13.07 -16.45
C LEU A 171 -7.94 -12.34 -15.88
N LEU A 172 -8.01 -11.96 -14.61
CA LEU A 172 -6.88 -11.47 -13.84
C LEU A 172 -6.60 -12.46 -12.72
N TYR A 173 -5.51 -13.20 -12.84
CA TYR A 173 -5.12 -14.23 -11.90
C TYR A 173 -3.73 -13.94 -11.35
N HIS A 174 -3.59 -14.01 -10.03
CA HIS A 174 -2.31 -13.98 -9.35
C HIS A 174 -2.28 -15.05 -8.26
N ALA A 175 -1.21 -15.82 -8.28
CA ALA A 175 -0.86 -16.78 -7.24
C ALA A 175 0.46 -16.34 -6.62
N TYR A 176 0.43 -16.15 -5.30
CA TYR A 176 1.62 -15.84 -4.55
C TYR A 176 2.54 -17.07 -4.51
N VAL A 177 3.79 -16.85 -4.89
CA VAL A 177 4.86 -17.82 -4.75
C VAL A 177 5.97 -17.14 -3.97
N PRO A 178 6.37 -17.68 -2.80
CA PRO A 178 7.54 -17.15 -2.11
C PRO A 178 8.74 -17.25 -3.04
N TYR A 179 9.45 -16.15 -3.18
CA TYR A 179 10.84 -16.21 -3.61
C TYR A 179 11.62 -16.64 -2.35
N TRP A 180 12.69 -17.44 -2.45
CA TRP A 180 13.44 -18.15 -1.38
C TRP A 180 12.80 -19.41 -0.76
#